data_AF-A0A2T1DZN8-F1
#
_entry.id   AF-A0A2T1DZN8-F1
#
_cell.length_a   1.000
_cell.length_b   1.000
_cell.length_c   1.000
_cell.angle_alpha   90.00
_cell.angle_beta   90.00
_cell.angle_gamma   90.00
#
_symmetry.space_group_name_H-M   'P 1'
#
loop_
_entity.id
_entity.type
_entity.pdbx_description
1 polymer ?
#
loop_
_entity_poly.entity_id
_entity_poly.type
_entity_poly.pdbx_seq_one_letter_code
_entity_poly.pdbx_strand_id
1 'polypeptide(L)' 'TVIPKRWVVERTYAWFGHYRRLSKDYEFLATTSEVMLYAAMVHLMVRRLKPETHAG' A
#
# COMPACT_ATOMS: atom_id res chain seq x y z
N THR A 1 -9.17 -24.37 7.41
CA THR A 1 -9.03 -24.57 5.95
C THR A 1 -8.09 -23.50 5.41
N VAL A 2 -7.14 -23.85 4.54
CA VAL A 2 -6.19 -22.87 3.95
C VAL A 2 -6.87 -22.16 2.78
N ILE A 3 -6.88 -20.82 2.79
CA ILE A 3 -7.43 -20.02 1.68
C ILE A 3 -6.36 -19.91 0.60
N PRO A 4 -6.58 -20.42 -0.63
CA PRO A 4 -5.62 -20.29 -1.71
C PRO A 4 -5.38 -18.81 -2.04
N LYS A 5 -4.11 -18.44 -2.28
CA LYS A 5 -3.66 -17.07 -2.58
C LYS A 5 -3.84 -16.04 -1.44
N ARG A 6 -4.11 -16.47 -0.20
CA ARG A 6 -4.16 -15.59 0.98
C ARG A 6 -2.92 -14.68 1.11
N TRP A 7 -1.75 -15.20 0.72
CA TRP A 7 -0.49 -14.46 0.73
C TRP A 7 -0.52 -13.15 -0.09
N VAL A 8 -1.37 -13.05 -1.12
CA VAL A 8 -1.47 -11.85 -1.96
C VAL A 8 -2.01 -10.69 -1.13
N VAL A 9 -3.07 -10.95 -0.36
CA VAL A 9 -3.71 -9.97 0.53
C VAL A 9 -2.76 -9.62 1.68
N GLU A 10 -2.15 -10.63 2.30
CA GLU A 10 -1.21 -10.44 3.41
C GLU A 10 0.02 -9.62 2.97
N ARG A 11 0.51 -9.80 1.74
CA ARG A 11 1.61 -9.00 1.18
C ARG A 11 1.24 -7.52 1.06
N THR A 12 0.01 -7.21 0.63
CA THR A 12 -0.46 -5.82 0.59
C THR A 12 -0.47 -5.20 1.99
N TYR A 13 -0.94 -5.93 3.00
CA TYR A 13 -0.88 -5.47 4.40
C TYR A 13 0.55 -5.33 4.92
N ALA A 14 1.47 -6.22 4.53
CA ALA A 14 2.88 -6.11 4.88
C ALA A 14 3.51 -4.82 4.33
N TRP A 15 3.15 -4.39 3.11
CA TRP A 15 3.61 -3.11 2.57
C TRP A 15 3.11 -1.91 3.36
N PHE A 16 1.88 -1.95 3.88
CA PHE A 16 1.35 -0.89 4.74
C PHE A 16 2.08 -0.76 6.07
N GLY A 17 2.66 -1.84 6.59
CA GLY A 17 3.51 -1.80 7.79
C GLY A 17 4.73 -0.86 7.68
N HIS A 18 5.19 -0.55 6.46
CA HIS A 18 6.26 0.42 6.23
C HIS A 18 5.80 1.88 6.33
N TYR A 19 4.50 2.15 6.33
CA TYR A 19 3.93 3.47 6.52
C TYR A 19 3.55 3.65 7.98
N ARG A 20 4.27 4.52 8.70
CA ARG A 20 4.06 4.74 10.15
C ARG A 20 2.60 5.01 10.55
N ARG A 21 1.83 5.69 9.69
CA ARG A 21 0.41 6.00 9.93
C ARG A 21 -0.53 4.81 9.68
N LEU A 22 -0.11 3.82 8.89
CA LEU A 22 -0.89 2.62 8.59
C LEU A 22 -0.45 1.40 9.43
N SER A 23 0.65 1.51 10.19
CA SER A 23 1.16 0.41 11.01
C SER A 23 0.27 0.12 12.23
N LYS A 24 -0.48 1.12 12.69
CA LYS A 24 -1.52 1.04 13.73
C LYS A 24 -2.61 2.04 13.39
N ASP A 25 -3.84 1.72 13.79
CA ASP A 25 -4.97 2.63 13.63
C ASP A 25 -4.89 3.72 14.70
N TYR A 26 -4.28 4.83 14.32
CA TYR A 26 -4.14 6.02 15.17
C TYR A 26 -5.17 7.09 14.85
N GLU A 27 -5.86 6.97 13.72
CA GLU A 27 -6.74 8.02 13.22
C GLU A 27 -8.11 7.91 13.89
N PHE A 28 -8.69 9.05 14.24
CA PHE A 28 -10.00 9.10 14.87
C PHE A 28 -11.13 8.75 13.88
N LEU A 29 -10.93 9.03 12.60
CA LEU A 29 -11.91 8.82 11.54
C LEU A 29 -11.40 7.77 10.55
N ALA A 30 -12.27 6.80 10.24
CA ALA A 30 -11.97 5.77 9.25
C ALA A 30 -11.63 6.36 7.87
N THR A 31 -12.24 7.49 7.50
CA THR A 31 -11.95 8.19 6.25
C THR A 31 -10.50 8.65 6.14
N THR A 32 -9.88 9.05 7.25
CA THR A 32 -8.46 9.45 7.24
C THR A 32 -7.56 8.24 6.98
N SER A 33 -7.83 7.11 7.64
CA SER A 33 -7.14 5.86 7.39
C SER A 33 -7.34 5.39 5.93
N GLU A 34 -8.53 5.56 5.37
CA GLU A 34 -8.85 5.24 3.98
C GLU A 34 -8.03 6.08 2.98
N VAL A 35 -7.94 7.39 3.19
CA VAL A 35 -7.12 8.28 2.35
C VAL A 35 -5.65 7.87 2.40
N MET A 36 -5.14 7.50 3.57
CA MET A 36 -3.77 7.01 3.71
C MET A 36 -3.53 5.69 2.96
N LEU A 37 -4.52 4.79 2.93
CA LEU A 37 -4.46 3.55 2.15
C LEU A 37 -4.37 3.85 0.64
N TYR A 38 -5.20 4.77 0.12
CA TYR A 38 -5.13 5.19 -1.28
C TYR A 38 -3.76 5.79 -1.62
N ALA A 39 -3.24 6.68 -0.78
CA ALA A 39 -1.93 7.29 -0.98
C ALA A 39 -0.79 6.25 -1.02
N ALA A 40 -0.82 5.26 -0.11
CA ALA A 40 0.17 4.18 -0.08
C ALA A 40 0.10 3.30 -1.34
N MET A 41 -1.10 3.03 -1.86
CA MET A 41 -1.30 2.30 -3.11
C MET A 41 -0.80 3.09 -4.33
N VAL A 42 -1.08 4.39 -4.41
CA VAL A 42 -0.56 5.27 -5.47
C VAL A 42 0.97 5.27 -5.46
N HIS A 43 1.59 5.44 -4.28
CA HIS A 43 3.05 5.40 -4.15
C HIS A 43 3.63 4.05 -4.62
N LEU A 44 3.00 2.93 -4.25
CA LEU A 44 3.41 1.61 -4.75
C LEU A 44 3.33 1.52 -6.28
N MET A 45 2.25 2.02 -6.89
CA MET A 45 2.10 2.02 -8.36
C MET A 45 3.17 2.87 -9.02
N VAL A 46 3.44 4.08 -8.51
CA VAL A 46 4.48 4.98 -9.01
C VAL A 46 5.86 4.31 -8.98
N ARG A 47 6.21 3.59 -7.89
CA ARG A 47 7.49 2.87 -7.80
C ARG A 47 7.62 1.71 -8.79
N ARG A 48 6.50 1.18 -9.29
CA ARG A 48 6.48 0.11 -10.29
C ARG A 48 6.53 0.64 -11.72
N LEU A 49 6.18 1.90 -11.93
CA LEU A 49 6.41 2.54 -13.21
C LEU A 49 7.92 2.57 -13.45
N LYS A 50 8.34 1.97 -14.55
CA LYS A 50 9.70 2.20 -15.04
C LYS A 50 9.70 3.63 -15.60
N PRO A 51 10.64 4.49 -15.22
CA PRO A 51 10.78 5.75 -15.93
C PRO A 51 11.03 5.42 -17.40
N GLU A 52 10.26 6.00 -18.32
CA GLU A 52 10.72 6.08 -19.70
C GLU A 52 12.05 6.82 -19.71
N THR A 53 13.15 6.08 -19.90
CA THR A 53 14.39 6.72 -20.30
C THR A 53 14.11 7.31 -21.67
N HIS A 54 13.89 8.63 -21.76
CA HIS A 54 14.03 9.35 -23.01
C HIS A 54 15.50 9.24 -23.41
N ALA A 55 15.84 8.11 -24.06
CA ALA A 55 17.11 7.92 -24.73
C ALA A 55 17.08 8.83 -25.96
N GLY A 56 17.59 10.05 -25.77
CA GLY A 56 18.03 10.92 -26.86
C GLY A 56 19.36 10.46 -27.41
#